data_AF-A0A966GCN7-F1
#
_entry.id   AF-A0A966GCN7-F1
#
_cell.length_a   1.000
_cell.length_b   1.000
_cell.length_c   1.000
_cell.angle_alpha   90.00
_cell.angle_beta   90.00
_cell.angle_gamma   90.00
#
_symmetry.space_group_name_H-M   'P 1'
#
loop_
_entity.id
_entity.type
_entity.pdbx_description
1 polymer ?
#
loop_
_entity_poly.entity_id
_entity_poly.type
_entity_poly.pdbx_seq_one_letter_code
_entity_poly.pdbx_strand_id
1 'polypeptide(L)'
;MNGLAPATREWLEGQGFAIASEATWLEALTHGSFNGSGAEAADYQRLEFLGDRVLGLSVASWLFRAGDAPEGRLSQRLNALVSGATCARIARTINLPPHIRLGKQARDDGGTDSDKILGDVMEALIGACFIENGFDAAQAMIYKLWSGELEGDEGKAKHPKSALQEWAAGNRRAPPLYEVIDRSGPDHAARFTVQVSVRNIGAAEATATSKGEAERLAAKAFLEQFG
;
A
#
# COMPACT_ATOMS: atom_id res chain seq x y z
N MET A 1 29.85 7.59 -13.95
CA MET A 1 29.72 6.38 -13.12
C MET A 1 28.34 5.84 -13.44
N ASN A 2 28.24 4.72 -14.15
CA ASN A 2 26.97 4.23 -14.71
C ASN A 2 26.24 3.33 -13.70
N GLY A 3 25.85 3.88 -12.55
CA GLY A 3 25.21 3.12 -11.47
C GLY A 3 24.62 4.01 -10.39
N LEU A 4 23.89 3.40 -9.46
CA LEU A 4 23.34 4.11 -8.31
C LEU A 4 24.48 4.62 -7.43
N ALA A 5 24.34 5.84 -6.89
CA ALA A 5 25.23 6.29 -5.84
C ALA A 5 25.13 5.34 -4.62
N PRO A 6 26.23 5.01 -3.93
CA PRO A 6 26.19 4.06 -2.81
C PRO A 6 25.15 4.40 -1.74
N ALA A 7 25.02 5.68 -1.39
CA ALA A 7 24.01 6.15 -0.43
C ALA A 7 22.57 5.96 -0.93
N THR A 8 22.33 6.09 -2.23
CA THR A 8 21.01 5.83 -2.83
C THR A 8 20.69 4.34 -2.85
N ARG A 9 21.68 3.50 -3.13
CA ARG A 9 21.51 2.05 -3.08
C ARG A 9 21.16 1.57 -1.67
N GLU A 10 21.93 2.00 -0.68
CA GLU A 10 21.68 1.68 0.73
C GLU A 10 20.31 2.17 1.19
N TRP A 11 19.92 3.37 0.76
CA TRP A 11 18.60 3.92 1.05
C TRP A 11 17.47 3.06 0.44
N LEU A 12 17.58 2.66 -0.83
CA LEU A 12 16.60 1.79 -1.49
C LEU A 12 16.46 0.44 -0.75
N GLU A 13 17.59 -0.20 -0.45
CA GLU A 13 17.61 -1.47 0.30
C GLU A 13 16.97 -1.29 1.70
N GLY A 14 17.23 -0.17 2.37
CA GLY A 14 16.63 0.18 3.66
C GLY A 14 15.11 0.38 3.62
N GLN A 15 14.54 0.81 2.49
CA GLN A 15 13.09 0.86 2.31
C GLN A 15 12.47 -0.53 2.08
N GLY A 16 13.29 -1.55 1.77
CA GLY A 16 12.86 -2.91 1.45
C GLY A 16 12.79 -3.18 -0.06
N PHE A 17 13.39 -2.33 -0.89
CA PHE A 17 13.52 -2.59 -2.32
C PHE A 17 14.64 -3.60 -2.57
N ALA A 18 14.32 -4.70 -3.25
CA ALA A 18 15.31 -5.65 -3.73
C ALA A 18 15.81 -5.20 -5.11
N ILE A 19 17.11 -4.93 -5.22
CA ILE A 19 17.75 -4.36 -6.40
C ILE A 19 18.43 -5.48 -7.18
N ALA A 20 17.83 -5.88 -8.30
CA ALA A 20 18.42 -6.81 -9.26
C ALA A 20 19.21 -6.08 -10.35
N SER A 21 18.70 -4.94 -10.84
CA SER A 21 19.31 -4.13 -11.90
C SER A 21 19.36 -2.65 -11.48
N GLU A 22 20.56 -2.14 -11.20
CA GLU A 22 20.72 -0.73 -10.84
C GLU A 22 20.17 0.23 -11.90
N ALA A 23 20.14 -0.16 -13.18
CA ALA A 23 19.66 0.67 -14.27
C ALA A 23 18.17 1.02 -14.13
N THR A 24 17.33 0.08 -13.68
CA THR A 24 15.88 0.30 -13.56
C THR A 24 15.56 1.26 -12.42
N TRP A 25 16.25 1.12 -11.28
CA TRP A 25 16.13 2.04 -10.16
C TRP A 25 16.72 3.41 -10.46
N LEU A 26 17.80 3.45 -11.25
CA LEU A 26 18.37 4.69 -11.72
C LEU A 26 17.40 5.43 -12.64
N GLU A 27 16.78 4.75 -13.61
CA GLU A 27 15.70 5.27 -14.46
C GLU A 27 14.54 5.84 -13.61
N ALA A 28 14.05 5.07 -12.63
CA ALA A 28 12.97 5.49 -11.73
C ALA A 28 13.28 6.78 -10.97
N LEU A 29 14.55 7.01 -10.61
CA LEU A 29 15.01 8.19 -9.87
C LEU A 29 15.39 9.37 -10.78
N THR A 30 15.10 9.31 -12.08
CA THR A 30 15.58 10.30 -13.05
C THR A 30 14.46 11.10 -13.66
N HIS A 31 14.44 12.38 -13.35
CA HIS A 31 13.51 13.31 -13.97
C HIS A 31 14.02 13.71 -15.37
N GLY A 32 13.11 13.90 -16.33
CA GLY A 32 13.44 14.23 -17.73
C GLY A 32 14.22 15.54 -17.95
N SER A 33 14.35 16.39 -16.92
CA SER A 33 15.25 17.55 -16.96
C SER A 33 16.73 17.19 -16.74
N PHE A 34 17.04 15.97 -16.31
CA PHE A 34 18.40 15.51 -16.12
C PHE A 34 19.07 15.28 -17.48
N ASN A 35 20.02 16.14 -17.83
CA ASN A 35 20.79 16.02 -19.07
C ASN A 35 21.87 14.93 -18.96
N GLY A 36 21.45 13.66 -18.96
CA GLY A 36 22.31 12.48 -19.04
C GLY A 36 22.56 12.03 -20.50
N SER A 37 23.51 11.12 -20.71
CA SER A 37 23.74 10.47 -22.01
C SER A 37 23.68 8.94 -21.90
N GLY A 38 23.21 8.24 -22.94
CA GLY A 38 23.10 6.77 -22.92
C GLY A 38 22.04 6.26 -21.95
N ALA A 39 22.39 5.30 -21.07
CA ALA A 39 21.47 4.77 -20.05
C ALA A 39 21.01 5.84 -19.03
N GLU A 40 21.70 6.99 -18.95
CA GLU A 40 21.28 8.12 -18.13
C GLU A 40 20.21 9.01 -18.79
N ALA A 41 19.82 8.71 -20.04
CA ALA A 41 18.77 9.43 -20.76
C ALA A 41 17.37 8.85 -20.52
N ALA A 42 17.27 7.65 -19.93
CA ALA A 42 15.97 7.09 -19.56
C ALA A 42 15.44 7.81 -18.32
N ASP A 43 14.25 8.38 -18.45
CA ASP A 43 13.54 9.05 -17.36
C ASP A 43 12.42 8.16 -16.79
N TYR A 44 11.87 8.60 -15.67
CA TYR A 44 10.94 7.80 -14.88
C TYR A 44 9.57 7.57 -15.55
N GLN A 45 9.22 8.27 -16.64
CA GLN A 45 7.83 8.43 -17.08
C GLN A 45 7.14 7.10 -17.43
N ARG A 46 7.88 6.15 -17.99
CA ARG A 46 7.33 4.82 -18.32
C ARG A 46 7.08 3.97 -17.07
N LEU A 47 7.96 4.10 -16.08
CA LEU A 47 7.83 3.41 -14.80
C LEU A 47 6.73 4.04 -13.95
N GLU A 48 6.61 5.37 -13.94
CA GLU A 48 5.50 6.13 -13.35
C GLU A 48 4.17 5.62 -13.89
N PHE A 49 4.00 5.62 -15.21
CA PHE A 49 2.79 5.11 -15.85
C PHE A 49 2.41 3.72 -15.35
N LEU A 50 3.37 2.80 -15.25
CA LEU A 50 3.11 1.44 -14.77
C LEU A 50 2.79 1.41 -13.27
N GLY A 51 3.59 2.13 -12.48
CA GLY A 51 3.50 2.17 -11.03
C GLY A 51 2.19 2.74 -10.51
N ASP A 52 1.64 3.77 -11.16
CA ASP A 52 0.31 4.30 -10.86
C ASP A 52 -0.77 3.20 -10.96
N ARG A 53 -0.76 2.36 -12.00
CA ARG A 53 -1.76 1.29 -12.13
C ARG A 53 -1.53 0.17 -11.11
N VAL A 54 -0.28 -0.13 -10.77
CA VAL A 54 0.06 -1.11 -9.71
C VAL A 54 -0.43 -0.61 -8.35
N LEU A 55 -0.21 0.67 -8.04
CA LEU A 55 -0.71 1.34 -6.85
C LEU A 55 -2.24 1.34 -6.82
N GLY A 56 -2.88 1.79 -7.89
CA GLY A 56 -4.33 1.84 -8.06
C GLY A 56 -4.99 0.49 -7.83
N LEU A 57 -4.51 -0.57 -8.47
CA LEU A 57 -5.04 -1.92 -8.28
C LEU A 57 -4.86 -2.43 -6.85
N SER A 58 -3.69 -2.17 -6.24
CA SER A 58 -3.41 -2.59 -4.87
C SER A 58 -4.37 -1.93 -3.88
N VAL A 59 -4.51 -0.61 -3.95
CA VAL A 59 -5.42 0.14 -3.09
C VAL A 59 -6.87 -0.23 -3.34
N ALA A 60 -7.30 -0.34 -4.60
CA ALA A 60 -8.67 -0.76 -4.93
C ALA A 60 -8.97 -2.15 -4.37
N SER A 61 -8.03 -3.09 -4.45
CA SER A 61 -8.17 -4.44 -3.89
C SER A 61 -8.35 -4.41 -2.37
N TRP A 62 -7.56 -3.61 -1.65
CA TRP A 62 -7.69 -3.48 -0.20
C TRP A 62 -8.98 -2.81 0.22
N LEU A 63 -9.40 -1.74 -0.48
CA LEU A 63 -10.65 -1.05 -0.20
C LEU A 63 -11.86 -1.97 -0.42
N PHE A 64 -11.86 -2.74 -1.51
CA PHE A 64 -12.90 -3.74 -1.79
C PHE A 64 -12.96 -4.84 -0.71
N ARG A 65 -11.81 -5.32 -0.24
CA ARG A 65 -11.74 -6.35 0.82
C ARG A 65 -12.10 -5.83 2.22
N ALA A 66 -11.96 -4.53 2.47
CA ALA A 66 -12.19 -3.92 3.77
C ALA A 66 -13.68 -3.88 4.16
N GLY A 67 -14.62 -3.98 3.22
CA GLY A 67 -16.05 -4.10 3.52
C GLY A 67 -16.96 -3.71 2.35
N ASP A 68 -18.26 -3.63 2.63
CA ASP A 68 -19.31 -3.46 1.62
C ASP A 68 -19.62 -1.99 1.31
N ALA A 69 -18.61 -1.12 1.28
CA ALA A 69 -18.84 0.28 0.95
C ALA A 69 -19.37 0.42 -0.49
N PRO A 70 -20.33 1.31 -0.76
CA PRO A 70 -20.81 1.56 -2.12
C PRO A 70 -19.66 2.03 -3.03
N GLU A 71 -19.74 1.69 -4.32
CA GLU A 71 -18.73 2.02 -5.34
C GLU A 71 -18.27 3.48 -5.27
N GLY A 72 -19.20 4.45 -5.20
CA GLY A 72 -18.83 5.88 -5.14
C GLY A 72 -17.94 6.25 -3.94
N ARG A 73 -18.12 5.61 -2.77
CA ARG A 73 -17.23 5.83 -1.61
C ARG A 73 -15.88 5.15 -1.79
N LEU A 74 -15.86 3.96 -2.39
CA LEU A 74 -14.62 3.25 -2.73
C LEU A 74 -13.79 4.10 -3.71
N SER A 75 -14.41 4.63 -4.76
CA SER A 75 -13.79 5.49 -5.77
C SER A 75 -13.26 6.79 -5.17
N GLN A 76 -14.01 7.45 -4.28
CA GLN A 76 -13.52 8.64 -3.58
C GLN A 76 -12.30 8.35 -2.72
N ARG A 77 -12.34 7.25 -1.93
CA ARG A 77 -11.24 6.88 -1.04
C ARG A 77 -10.01 6.41 -1.82
N LEU A 78 -10.21 5.67 -2.92
CA LEU A 78 -9.16 5.30 -3.85
C LEU A 78 -8.44 6.53 -4.38
N ASN A 79 -9.18 7.49 -4.96
CA ASN A 79 -8.62 8.71 -5.54
C ASN A 79 -7.81 9.53 -4.52
N ALA A 80 -8.26 9.60 -3.26
CA ALA A 80 -7.50 10.26 -2.20
C ALA A 80 -6.17 9.54 -1.88
N LEU A 81 -6.23 8.22 -1.73
CA LEU A 81 -5.08 7.39 -1.35
C LEU A 81 -4.02 7.30 -2.45
N VAL A 82 -4.41 7.31 -3.72
CA VAL A 82 -3.48 7.23 -4.86
C VAL A 82 -3.18 8.59 -5.48
N SER A 83 -3.63 9.68 -4.86
CA SER A 83 -3.36 11.02 -5.39
C SER A 83 -1.86 11.34 -5.34
N GLY A 84 -1.39 12.12 -6.32
CA GLY A 84 -0.02 12.63 -6.34
C GLY A 84 0.38 13.37 -5.06
N ALA A 85 -0.56 14.04 -4.38
CA ALA A 85 -0.32 14.67 -3.08
C ALA A 85 0.00 13.64 -1.97
N THR A 86 -0.73 12.51 -1.94
CA THR A 86 -0.44 11.41 -1.01
C THR A 86 0.90 10.75 -1.36
N CYS A 87 1.15 10.47 -2.64
CA CYS A 87 2.43 9.94 -3.13
C CYS A 87 3.60 10.85 -2.71
N ALA A 88 3.48 12.17 -2.93
CA ALA A 88 4.49 13.15 -2.56
C ALA A 88 4.74 13.24 -1.05
N ARG A 89 3.69 13.10 -0.25
CA ARG A 89 3.83 13.08 1.21
C ARG A 89 4.57 11.83 1.68
N ILE A 90 4.25 10.66 1.13
CA ILE A 90 4.95 9.40 1.43
C ILE A 90 6.41 9.46 0.94
N ALA A 91 6.65 10.02 -0.25
CA ALA A 91 8.01 10.27 -0.74
C ALA A 91 8.86 11.05 0.27
N ARG A 92 8.27 12.06 0.95
CA ARG A 92 8.97 12.80 2.00
C ARG A 92 9.20 11.98 3.27
N THR A 93 8.25 11.13 3.68
CA THR A 93 8.43 10.30 4.89
C THR A 93 9.57 9.30 4.75
N ILE A 94 9.82 8.82 3.53
CA ILE A 94 10.95 7.94 3.23
C ILE A 94 12.23 8.69 2.85
N ASN A 95 12.25 10.03 2.91
CA ASN A 95 13.39 10.86 2.50
C ASN A 95 13.83 10.61 1.05
N LEU A 96 12.88 10.50 0.11
CA LEU A 96 13.13 10.39 -1.33
C LEU A 96 13.87 11.57 -1.97
N PRO A 97 13.58 12.86 -1.65
CA PRO A 97 14.06 14.00 -2.43
C PRO A 97 15.58 14.04 -2.74
N PRO A 98 16.48 13.73 -1.78
CA PRO A 98 17.92 13.76 -2.02
C PRO A 98 18.42 12.74 -3.06
N HIS A 99 17.61 11.75 -3.40
CA HIS A 99 17.96 10.66 -4.31
C HIS A 99 17.53 10.91 -5.76
N ILE A 100 16.73 11.94 -6.01
CA ILE A 100 16.20 12.26 -7.34
C ILE A 100 17.25 12.99 -8.18
N ARG A 101 17.48 12.50 -9.40
CA ARG A 101 18.35 13.13 -10.40
C ARG A 101 17.56 14.17 -11.19
N LEU A 102 17.89 15.43 -10.95
CA LEU A 102 17.29 16.59 -11.61
C LEU A 102 18.33 17.36 -12.44
N GLY A 103 17.91 18.04 -13.51
CA GLY A 103 18.74 19.05 -14.17
C GLY A 103 19.04 20.23 -13.23
N LYS A 104 20.10 20.99 -13.51
CA LYS A 104 20.46 22.17 -12.70
C LYS A 104 19.31 23.17 -12.60
N GLN A 105 18.73 23.55 -13.74
CA GLN A 105 17.63 24.51 -13.79
C GLN A 105 16.43 24.05 -12.96
N ALA A 106 16.01 22.79 -13.12
CA ALA A 106 14.89 22.23 -12.36
C ALA A 106 15.13 22.18 -10.85
N ARG A 107 16.37 21.95 -10.40
CA ARG A 107 16.72 22.06 -8.97
C ARG A 107 16.62 23.49 -8.47
N ASP A 108 17.17 24.44 -9.23
CA ASP A 108 17.19 25.86 -8.87
C ASP A 108 15.74 26.43 -8.81
N ASP A 109 14.84 25.90 -9.63
CA ASP A 109 13.41 26.24 -9.64
C ASP A 109 12.58 25.51 -8.55
N GLY A 110 13.23 24.80 -7.62
CA GLY A 110 12.57 24.13 -6.50
C GLY A 110 12.04 22.72 -6.79
N GLY A 111 12.44 22.10 -7.89
CA GLY A 111 11.98 20.77 -8.31
C GLY A 111 12.27 19.66 -7.30
N THR A 112 13.29 19.82 -6.45
CA THR A 112 13.63 18.85 -5.40
C THR A 112 12.48 18.60 -4.42
N ASP A 113 11.67 19.61 -4.11
CA ASP A 113 10.56 19.51 -3.16
C ASP A 113 9.18 19.67 -3.84
N SER A 114 9.13 19.53 -5.17
CA SER A 114 7.89 19.63 -5.94
C SER A 114 6.99 18.42 -5.68
N ASP A 115 5.75 18.64 -5.22
CA ASP A 115 4.76 17.57 -5.04
C ASP A 115 4.56 16.74 -6.30
N LYS A 116 4.57 17.40 -7.47
CA LYS A 116 4.44 16.70 -8.74
C LYS A 116 5.58 15.72 -8.95
N ILE A 117 6.83 16.19 -8.87
CA ILE A 117 8.00 15.34 -9.11
C ILE A 117 8.10 14.23 -8.07
N LEU A 118 7.84 14.54 -6.80
CA LEU A 118 7.87 13.55 -5.73
C LEU A 118 6.80 12.48 -5.90
N GLY A 119 5.59 12.87 -6.33
CA GLY A 119 4.51 11.94 -6.64
C GLY A 119 4.87 11.01 -7.78
N ASP A 120 5.26 11.57 -8.93
CA ASP A 120 5.59 10.81 -10.14
C ASP A 120 6.76 9.83 -9.88
N VAL A 121 7.81 10.27 -9.18
CA VAL A 121 8.98 9.41 -8.85
C VAL A 121 8.59 8.32 -7.85
N MET A 122 7.71 8.58 -6.90
CA MET A 122 7.21 7.54 -5.99
C MET A 122 6.46 6.44 -6.76
N GLU A 123 5.63 6.81 -7.73
CA GLU A 123 4.98 5.86 -8.62
C GLU A 123 6.01 5.11 -9.47
N ALA A 124 7.04 5.80 -9.97
CA ALA A 124 8.11 5.14 -10.73
C ALA A 124 8.88 4.10 -9.91
N LEU A 125 9.12 4.33 -8.62
CA LEU A 125 9.73 3.33 -7.73
C LEU A 125 8.84 2.10 -7.54
N ILE A 126 7.52 2.30 -7.50
CA ILE A 126 6.55 1.19 -7.50
C ILE A 126 6.64 0.42 -8.82
N GLY A 127 6.70 1.13 -9.95
CA GLY A 127 6.88 0.53 -11.28
C GLY A 127 8.18 -0.28 -11.39
N ALA A 128 9.29 0.25 -10.89
CA ALA A 128 10.58 -0.44 -10.83
C ALA A 128 10.50 -1.72 -9.97
N CYS A 129 9.90 -1.62 -8.78
CA CYS A 129 9.69 -2.77 -7.90
C CYS A 129 8.87 -3.87 -8.60
N PHE A 130 7.80 -3.49 -9.29
CA PHE A 130 6.96 -4.43 -10.04
C PHE A 130 7.74 -5.14 -11.16
N ILE A 131 8.54 -4.41 -11.94
CA ILE A 131 9.32 -4.99 -13.04
C ILE A 131 10.38 -5.97 -12.52
N GLU A 132 11.05 -5.63 -11.43
CA GLU A 132 12.13 -6.47 -10.91
C GLU A 132 11.64 -7.64 -10.03
N ASN A 133 10.62 -7.39 -9.21
CA ASN A 133 10.24 -8.29 -8.12
C ASN A 133 8.80 -8.82 -8.24
N GLY A 134 8.05 -8.39 -9.25
CA GLY A 134 6.68 -8.82 -9.50
C GLY A 134 5.64 -8.12 -8.62
N PHE A 135 4.37 -8.45 -8.88
CA PHE A 135 3.23 -7.78 -8.27
C PHE A 135 3.13 -7.98 -6.76
N ASP A 136 3.38 -9.19 -6.25
CA ASP A 136 3.24 -9.48 -4.82
C ASP A 136 4.24 -8.68 -3.97
N ALA A 137 5.49 -8.56 -4.46
CA ALA A 137 6.52 -7.75 -3.80
C ALA A 137 6.18 -6.26 -3.84
N ALA A 138 5.73 -5.76 -5.00
CA ALA A 138 5.29 -4.37 -5.14
C ALA A 138 4.11 -4.07 -4.21
N GLN A 139 3.10 -4.96 -4.14
CA GLN A 139 1.94 -4.80 -3.27
C GLN A 139 2.34 -4.77 -1.78
N ALA A 140 3.26 -5.65 -1.35
CA ALA A 140 3.75 -5.66 0.04
C ALA A 140 4.50 -4.37 0.39
N MET A 141 5.32 -3.87 -0.53
CA MET A 141 6.04 -2.59 -0.37
C MET A 141 5.07 -1.41 -0.30
N ILE A 142 4.09 -1.33 -1.21
CA ILE A 142 3.04 -0.31 -1.17
C ILE A 142 2.32 -0.37 0.19
N TYR A 143 1.93 -1.55 0.66
CA TYR A 143 1.21 -1.67 1.94
C TYR A 143 2.02 -1.10 3.10
N LYS A 144 3.32 -1.42 3.17
CA LYS A 144 4.23 -0.87 4.21
C LYS A 144 4.29 0.66 4.18
N LEU A 145 4.31 1.26 2.99
CA LEU A 145 4.41 2.71 2.81
C LEU A 145 3.07 3.44 2.99
N TRP A 146 1.96 2.82 2.57
CA TRP A 146 0.62 3.38 2.62
C TRP A 146 -0.16 3.01 3.89
N SER A 147 0.36 2.14 4.77
CA SER A 147 -0.39 1.69 5.95
C SER A 147 -0.85 2.87 6.80
N GLY A 148 -0.01 3.89 7.00
CA GLY A 148 -0.39 5.11 7.73
C GLY A 148 -1.56 5.88 7.10
N GLU A 149 -1.71 5.82 5.77
CA GLU A 149 -2.80 6.48 5.03
C GLU A 149 -4.07 5.64 5.02
N LEU A 150 -3.90 4.34 4.91
CA LEU A 150 -4.99 3.39 5.02
C LEU A 150 -5.59 3.40 6.43
N GLU A 151 -4.75 3.67 7.44
CA GLU A 151 -5.08 3.62 8.87
C GLU A 151 -5.35 5.00 9.53
N GLY A 152 -5.06 6.12 8.85
CA GLY A 152 -5.18 7.49 9.36
C GLY A 152 -6.63 7.96 9.60
N ASP A 153 -6.89 8.40 10.83
CA ASP A 153 -8.10 8.96 11.52
C ASP A 153 -9.53 8.49 11.23
N GLU A 154 -9.78 7.68 10.21
CA GLU A 154 -10.98 6.81 10.10
C GLU A 154 -10.61 5.31 10.01
N GLY A 155 -9.31 4.97 10.03
CA GLY A 155 -8.80 3.62 9.75
C GLY A 155 -8.03 2.92 10.88
N LYS A 156 -8.13 3.38 12.13
CA LYS A 156 -7.25 2.87 13.21
C LYS A 156 -7.51 1.40 13.57
N ALA A 157 -6.40 0.67 13.62
CA ALA A 157 -6.21 -0.78 13.76
C ALA A 157 -6.40 -1.52 12.43
N LYS A 158 -5.29 -2.08 11.89
CA LYS A 158 -5.26 -3.15 10.87
C LYS A 158 -6.62 -3.83 10.85
N HIS A 159 -7.43 -3.55 9.83
CA HIS A 159 -8.82 -3.99 9.83
C HIS A 159 -8.81 -5.50 10.18
N PRO A 160 -9.34 -5.92 11.34
CA PRO A 160 -8.99 -7.22 11.91
C PRO A 160 -9.25 -8.41 10.98
N LYS A 161 -10.19 -8.26 10.02
CA LYS A 161 -10.38 -9.26 8.96
C LYS A 161 -9.19 -9.41 8.03
N SER A 162 -8.58 -8.31 7.60
CA SER A 162 -7.43 -8.31 6.69
C SER A 162 -6.20 -8.86 7.42
N ALA A 163 -5.97 -8.42 8.66
CA ALA A 163 -4.92 -8.97 9.51
C ALA A 163 -5.08 -10.47 9.73
N LEU A 164 -6.30 -10.95 9.94
CA LEU A 164 -6.57 -12.38 10.10
C LEU A 164 -6.38 -13.17 8.80
N GLN A 165 -6.72 -12.57 7.65
CA GLN A 165 -6.49 -13.19 6.34
C GLN A 165 -5.00 -13.29 6.01
N GLU A 166 -4.22 -12.25 6.29
CA GLU A 166 -2.75 -12.24 6.14
C GLU A 166 -2.09 -13.24 7.10
N TRP A 167 -2.52 -13.26 8.36
CA TRP A 167 -2.05 -14.23 9.34
C TRP A 167 -2.31 -15.67 8.87
N ALA A 168 -3.51 -15.95 8.35
CA ALA A 168 -3.85 -17.27 7.82
C ALA A 168 -2.98 -17.62 6.60
N ALA A 169 -2.79 -16.69 5.66
CA ALA A 169 -1.96 -16.90 4.47
C ALA A 169 -0.48 -17.14 4.83
N GLY A 170 0.09 -16.28 5.70
CA GLY A 170 1.48 -16.39 6.16
C GLY A 170 1.75 -17.70 6.92
N ASN A 171 0.74 -18.24 7.60
CA ASN A 171 0.82 -19.53 8.30
C ASN A 171 0.38 -20.74 7.44
N ARG A 172 0.18 -20.55 6.12
CA ARG A 172 -0.28 -21.59 5.18
C ARG A 172 -1.57 -22.30 5.65
N ARG A 173 -2.51 -21.51 6.18
CA ARG A 173 -3.82 -21.96 6.66
C ARG A 173 -4.91 -21.66 5.64
N ALA A 174 -6.07 -22.30 5.83
CA ALA A 174 -7.26 -21.95 5.06
C ALA A 174 -7.72 -20.51 5.40
N PRO A 175 -8.38 -19.81 4.48
CA PRO A 175 -8.91 -18.49 4.76
C PRO A 175 -9.95 -18.51 5.89
N PRO A 176 -10.11 -17.40 6.65
CA PRO A 176 -11.11 -17.31 7.72
C PRO A 176 -12.53 -17.36 7.16
N LEU A 177 -13.42 -18.07 7.85
CA LEU A 177 -14.85 -18.19 7.55
C LEU A 177 -15.67 -17.43 8.58
N TYR A 178 -16.61 -16.61 8.14
CA TYR A 178 -17.50 -15.82 9.01
C TYR A 178 -18.94 -16.29 8.88
N GLU A 179 -19.60 -16.52 10.01
CA GLU A 179 -20.99 -16.97 10.09
C GLU A 179 -21.76 -16.16 11.12
N VAL A 180 -22.97 -15.70 10.77
CA VAL A 180 -23.89 -15.07 11.74
C VAL A 180 -24.61 -16.19 12.48
N ILE A 181 -24.31 -16.36 13.76
CA ILE A 181 -24.85 -17.45 14.59
C ILE A 181 -26.05 -17.03 15.42
N ASP A 182 -26.22 -15.72 15.67
CA ASP A 182 -27.39 -15.17 16.36
C ASP A 182 -27.73 -13.76 15.86
N ARG A 183 -29.03 -13.43 15.91
CA ARG A 183 -29.55 -12.08 15.75
C ARG A 183 -30.64 -11.84 16.77
N SER A 184 -30.43 -10.86 17.63
CA SER A 184 -31.33 -10.53 18.73
C SER A 184 -31.69 -9.04 18.75
N GLY A 185 -32.76 -8.69 19.48
CA GLY A 185 -33.25 -7.32 19.61
C GLY A 185 -34.21 -6.88 18.50
N PRO A 186 -34.98 -5.80 18.73
CA PRO A 186 -35.90 -5.23 17.75
C PRO A 186 -35.13 -4.57 16.60
N ASP A 187 -35.76 -4.36 15.43
CA ASP A 187 -35.05 -3.90 14.22
C ASP A 187 -34.25 -2.60 14.40
N HIS A 188 -34.72 -1.67 15.22
CA HIS A 188 -34.04 -0.41 15.53
C HIS A 188 -32.91 -0.54 16.57
N ALA A 189 -32.72 -1.72 17.16
CA ALA A 189 -31.68 -2.03 18.15
C ALA A 189 -31.15 -3.46 17.97
N ALA A 190 -31.09 -3.92 16.71
CA ALA A 190 -30.66 -5.27 16.38
C ALA A 190 -29.19 -5.48 16.80
N ARG A 191 -28.90 -6.66 17.32
CA ARG A 191 -27.57 -7.15 17.65
C ARG A 191 -27.30 -8.41 16.84
N PHE A 192 -26.11 -8.48 16.26
CA PHE A 192 -25.64 -9.58 15.44
C PHE A 192 -24.47 -10.23 16.15
N THR A 193 -24.54 -11.53 16.38
CA THR A 193 -23.41 -12.32 16.88
C THR A 193 -22.81 -13.07 15.69
N VAL A 194 -21.53 -12.86 15.48
CA VAL A 194 -20.77 -13.47 14.40
C VAL A 194 -19.67 -14.33 14.98
N GLN A 195 -19.52 -15.53 14.43
CA GLN A 195 -18.38 -16.39 14.63
C GLN A 195 -17.42 -16.26 13.44
N VAL A 196 -16.13 -16.16 13.71
CA VAL A 196 -15.05 -16.36 12.74
C VAL A 196 -14.31 -17.65 13.06
N SER A 197 -13.98 -18.46 12.06
CA SER A 197 -13.20 -19.68 12.21
C SER A 197 -12.09 -19.82 11.18
N VAL A 198 -10.98 -20.46 11.56
CA VAL A 198 -9.92 -20.86 10.63
C VAL A 198 -9.74 -22.37 10.75
N ARG A 199 -9.80 -23.06 9.61
CA ARG A 199 -9.75 -24.54 9.56
C ARG A 199 -8.52 -25.07 10.29
N ASN A 200 -8.75 -26.02 11.19
CA ASN A 200 -7.72 -26.66 12.02
C ASN A 200 -6.98 -25.71 12.99
N ILE A 201 -7.53 -24.53 13.30
CA ILE A 201 -7.01 -23.61 14.32
C ILE A 201 -8.01 -23.43 15.46
N GLY A 202 -9.22 -22.93 15.13
CA GLY A 202 -10.20 -22.57 16.15
C GLY A 202 -11.29 -21.65 15.60
N ALA A 203 -12.04 -21.05 16.52
CA ALA A 203 -13.07 -20.06 16.23
C ALA A 203 -13.14 -19.02 17.36
N ALA A 204 -13.60 -17.81 17.04
CA ALA A 204 -13.87 -16.72 17.99
C ALA A 204 -15.16 -16.01 17.60
N GLU A 205 -15.81 -15.36 18.56
CA GLU A 205 -17.12 -14.75 18.39
C GLU A 205 -17.15 -13.31 18.88
N ALA A 206 -18.00 -12.48 18.27
CA ALA A 206 -18.33 -11.17 18.79
C ALA A 206 -19.73 -10.72 18.41
N THR A 207 -20.31 -9.86 19.26
CA THR A 207 -21.64 -9.28 19.06
C THR A 207 -21.56 -7.77 18.86
N ALA A 208 -22.23 -7.25 17.84
CA ALA A 208 -22.31 -5.81 17.58
C ALA A 208 -23.67 -5.39 17.02
N THR A 209 -23.90 -4.08 16.87
CA THR A 209 -25.14 -3.52 16.32
C THR A 209 -25.24 -3.62 14.79
N SER A 210 -24.19 -4.07 14.12
CA SER A 210 -24.18 -4.38 12.69
C SER A 210 -23.39 -5.65 12.42
N LYS A 211 -23.75 -6.37 11.35
CA LYS A 211 -23.03 -7.57 10.91
C LYS A 211 -21.55 -7.28 10.65
N GLY A 212 -21.24 -6.20 9.93
CA GLY A 212 -19.86 -5.84 9.60
C GLY A 212 -19.00 -5.55 10.83
N GLU A 213 -19.55 -4.85 11.84
CA GLU A 213 -18.85 -4.59 13.09
C GLU A 213 -18.67 -5.87 13.92
N ALA A 214 -19.66 -6.76 13.94
CA ALA A 214 -19.56 -8.05 14.62
C ALA A 214 -18.47 -8.92 14.00
N GLU A 215 -18.39 -8.98 12.66
CA GLU A 215 -17.31 -9.69 11.98
C GLU A 215 -15.93 -9.06 12.26
N ARG A 216 -15.84 -7.73 12.32
CA ARG A 216 -14.59 -7.02 12.66
C ARG A 216 -14.11 -7.36 14.07
N LEU A 217 -15.02 -7.35 15.04
CA LEU A 217 -14.71 -7.68 16.43
C LEU A 217 -14.37 -9.17 16.60
N ALA A 218 -15.05 -10.06 15.88
CA ALA A 218 -14.76 -11.49 15.91
C ALA A 218 -13.35 -11.79 15.36
N ALA A 219 -12.97 -11.14 14.26
CA ALA A 219 -11.62 -11.25 13.70
C ALA A 219 -10.54 -10.73 14.65
N LYS A 220 -10.83 -9.64 15.37
CA LYS A 220 -9.95 -9.11 16.42
C LYS A 220 -9.78 -10.13 17.55
N ALA A 221 -10.89 -10.66 18.06
CA ALA A 221 -10.88 -11.67 19.12
C ALA A 221 -10.11 -12.93 18.71
N PHE A 222 -10.24 -13.37 17.46
CA PHE A 222 -9.48 -14.50 16.93
C PHE A 222 -7.98 -14.24 16.96
N LEU A 223 -7.54 -13.08 16.46
CA LEU A 223 -6.13 -12.70 16.45
C LEU A 223 -5.57 -12.56 17.87
N GLU A 224 -6.36 -12.07 18.82
CA GLU A 224 -5.94 -12.01 20.23
C GLU A 224 -5.79 -13.41 20.86
N GLN A 225 -6.57 -14.39 20.40
CA GLN A 225 -6.59 -15.74 20.97
C GLN A 225 -5.63 -16.72 20.28
N PHE A 226 -5.44 -16.58 18.97
CA PHE A 226 -4.70 -17.54 18.12
C PHE A 226 -3.59 -16.90 17.28
N GLY A 227 -3.52 -15.56 17.24
CA GLY A 227 -2.60 -14.77 16.41
C GLY A 227 -1.15 -14.84 16.83
#